data_AF-A0A7H0M8A7-F1
#
_entry.id   AF-A0A7H0M8A7-F1
#
_cell.length_a   1.000
_cell.length_b   1.000
_cell.length_c   1.000
_cell.angle_alpha   90.00
_cell.angle_beta   90.00
_cell.angle_gamma   90.00
#
_symmetry.space_group_name_H-M   'P 1'
#
loop_
_entity.id
_entity.type
_entity.pdbx_description
1 polymer ?
#
loop_
_entity_poly.entity_id
_entity_poly.type
_entity_poly.pdbx_seq_one_letter_code
_entity_poly.pdbx_strand_id
1 'polypeptide(L)'
;MNTSYVFESLGFIFTNSFFKGLSAKDVKSYVITDSLSDAYEFAFEQNLSSPYKVWKDAIENNRKDLRVHDKFDDAEEVVNEYLANLQIKHAGILLEYRKRKVKKLNTDYDDFLFSDAREDAFFVLSAVAINRFLDNPLLNSLLEEIFDCYKKGGWPCGLKGHDLIVFDPSALKK
;
A
#
# COMPACT_ATOMS: atom_id res chain seq x y z
N MET A 1 -21.19 11.84 3.06
CA MET A 1 -19.90 11.13 2.92
C MET A 1 -19.13 11.25 4.23
N ASN A 2 -18.71 10.14 4.84
CA ASN A 2 -17.86 10.16 6.03
C ASN A 2 -16.40 10.35 5.62
N THR A 3 -15.94 11.59 5.60
CA THR A 3 -14.58 11.96 5.16
C THR A 3 -13.48 11.26 5.95
N SER A 4 -13.69 11.06 7.27
CA SER A 4 -12.73 10.35 8.11
C SER A 4 -12.56 8.89 7.69
N TYR A 5 -13.64 8.23 7.28
CA TYR A 5 -13.59 6.84 6.81
C TYR A 5 -12.94 6.74 5.42
N VAL A 6 -13.31 7.64 4.50
CA VAL A 6 -12.77 7.64 3.13
C VAL A 6 -11.25 7.82 3.12
N PHE A 7 -10.75 8.82 3.85
CA PHE A 7 -9.34 9.20 3.80
C PHE A 7 -8.46 8.53 4.84
N GLU A 8 -9.03 7.64 5.66
CA GLU A 8 -8.28 6.86 6.66
C GLU A 8 -7.10 6.13 6.03
N SER A 9 -7.31 5.50 4.85
CA SER A 9 -6.29 4.74 4.14
C SER A 9 -5.08 5.58 3.78
N LEU A 10 -5.31 6.79 3.26
CA LEU A 10 -4.24 7.72 2.89
C LEU A 10 -3.53 8.31 4.12
N GLY A 11 -4.30 8.69 5.14
CA GLY A 11 -3.74 9.21 6.39
C GLY A 11 -2.82 8.19 7.09
N PHE A 12 -3.16 6.91 6.99
CA PHE A 12 -2.42 5.83 7.64
C PHE A 12 -0.95 5.74 7.20
N ILE A 13 -0.64 6.05 5.94
CA ILE A 13 0.72 5.99 5.34
C ILE A 13 1.71 6.93 6.05
N PHE A 14 1.20 7.94 6.74
CA PHE A 14 1.99 8.94 7.47
C PHE A 14 2.05 8.68 8.97
N THR A 15 1.55 7.53 9.43
CA THR A 15 1.60 7.12 10.84
C THR A 15 2.82 6.24 11.12
N ASN A 16 3.23 6.16 12.38
CA ASN A 16 4.30 5.25 12.83
C ASN A 16 3.90 3.76 12.75
N SER A 17 2.63 3.46 12.44
CA SER A 17 2.15 2.09 12.27
C SER A 17 2.32 1.57 10.83
N PHE A 18 2.56 2.47 9.87
CA PHE A 18 2.82 2.09 8.48
C PHE A 18 4.10 1.25 8.41
N PHE A 19 4.00 0.07 7.79
CA PHE A 19 5.08 -0.91 7.68
C PHE A 19 5.72 -1.31 9.02
N LYS A 20 5.00 -1.24 10.14
CA LYS A 20 5.56 -1.58 11.46
C LYS A 20 6.05 -3.03 11.61
N GLY A 21 5.65 -3.94 10.72
CA GLY A 21 5.86 -5.39 10.84
C GLY A 21 4.64 -6.11 11.38
N LEU A 22 4.45 -7.35 10.96
CA LEU A 22 3.31 -8.19 11.33
C LEU A 22 3.48 -8.81 12.73
N SER A 23 2.36 -9.07 13.40
CA SER A 23 2.37 -9.91 14.59
C SER A 23 2.38 -11.39 14.22
N ALA A 24 2.84 -12.26 15.12
CA ALA A 24 2.84 -13.71 14.90
C ALA A 24 1.45 -14.31 14.61
N LYS A 25 0.37 -13.62 15.03
CA LYS A 25 -1.01 -14.03 14.73
C LYS A 25 -1.40 -13.67 13.30
N ASP A 26 -0.94 -12.53 12.79
CA ASP A 26 -1.29 -12.02 11.47
C ASP A 26 -0.60 -12.81 10.34
N VAL A 27 0.62 -13.28 10.59
CA VAL A 27 1.42 -14.14 9.69
C VAL A 27 0.63 -15.34 9.16
N LYS A 28 -0.28 -15.93 9.97
CA LYS A 28 -1.05 -17.12 9.58
C LYS A 28 -2.14 -16.86 8.54
N SER A 29 -2.45 -15.60 8.24
CA SER A 29 -3.56 -15.22 7.36
C SER A 29 -3.10 -14.93 5.93
N TYR A 30 -1.80 -14.96 5.66
CA TYR A 30 -1.21 -14.51 4.39
C TYR A 30 -0.12 -15.46 3.90
N VAL A 31 0.21 -15.36 2.62
CA VAL A 31 1.44 -15.95 2.07
C VAL A 31 2.58 -14.99 2.37
N ILE A 32 3.35 -15.28 3.42
CA ILE A 32 4.43 -14.39 3.84
C ILE A 32 5.70 -14.61 3.01
N THR A 33 6.30 -13.50 2.59
CA THR A 33 7.71 -13.45 2.16
C THR A 33 8.52 -12.60 3.14
N ASP A 34 9.66 -13.11 3.59
CA ASP A 34 10.64 -12.38 4.40
C ASP A 34 11.84 -11.90 3.57
N SER A 35 11.87 -12.24 2.28
CA SER A 35 12.84 -11.75 1.30
C SER A 35 12.33 -10.45 0.67
N LEU A 36 13.07 -9.36 0.90
CA LEU A 36 12.77 -8.08 0.25
C LEU A 36 12.87 -8.20 -1.28
N SER A 37 13.83 -8.97 -1.79
CA SER A 37 13.97 -9.18 -3.23
C SER A 37 12.73 -9.84 -3.84
N ASP A 38 12.24 -10.90 -3.20
CA ASP A 38 11.06 -11.63 -3.68
C ASP A 38 9.81 -10.74 -3.59
N ALA A 39 9.69 -9.93 -2.53
CA ALA A 39 8.59 -8.97 -2.39
C ALA A 39 8.55 -7.98 -3.55
N TYR A 40 9.71 -7.47 -3.96
CA TYR A 40 9.82 -6.58 -5.13
C TYR A 40 9.52 -7.29 -6.44
N GLU A 41 9.97 -8.55 -6.59
CA GLU A 41 9.63 -9.36 -7.76
C GLU A 41 8.12 -9.53 -7.87
N PHE A 42 7.44 -9.92 -6.79
CA PHE A 42 5.98 -10.07 -6.79
C PHE A 42 5.24 -8.74 -7.06
N ALA A 43 5.76 -7.61 -6.57
CA ALA A 43 5.09 -6.31 -6.69
C ALA A 43 5.22 -5.72 -8.09
N PHE A 44 6.36 -5.91 -8.75
CA PHE A 44 6.73 -5.13 -9.93
C PHE A 44 7.00 -5.95 -11.19
N GLU A 45 7.27 -7.25 -11.09
CA GLU A 45 7.45 -8.12 -12.27
C GLU A 45 6.14 -8.24 -13.06
N GLN A 46 6.24 -8.14 -14.39
CA GLN A 46 5.11 -8.21 -15.31
C GLN A 46 4.94 -9.63 -15.89
N ASN A 47 5.96 -10.47 -15.79
CA ASN A 47 5.99 -11.83 -16.32
C ASN A 47 6.13 -12.87 -15.22
N LEU A 48 5.16 -12.91 -14.31
CA LEU A 48 5.10 -13.91 -13.26
C LEU A 48 4.55 -15.24 -13.80
N SER A 49 5.14 -16.35 -13.36
CA SER A 49 4.65 -17.68 -13.72
C SER A 49 3.37 -18.03 -12.94
N SER A 50 2.50 -18.84 -13.54
CA SER A 50 1.34 -19.39 -12.81
C SER A 50 1.81 -20.13 -11.55
N PRO A 51 1.17 -19.94 -10.38
CA PRO A 51 -0.15 -19.34 -10.14
C PRO A 51 -0.13 -17.85 -9.73
N TYR A 52 0.98 -17.16 -9.89
CA TYR A 52 1.10 -15.75 -9.48
C TYR A 52 0.41 -14.82 -10.47
N LYS A 53 -0.13 -13.72 -9.95
CA LYS A 53 -0.78 -12.66 -10.76
C LYS A 53 0.04 -11.38 -10.66
N VAL A 54 0.10 -10.64 -11.76
CA VAL A 54 0.72 -9.31 -11.80
C VAL A 54 -0.02 -8.39 -10.83
N TRP A 55 0.68 -7.90 -9.81
CA TRP A 55 0.11 -7.11 -8.74
C TRP A 55 -0.58 -5.84 -9.26
N LYS A 56 0.13 -5.08 -10.11
CA LYS A 56 -0.39 -3.86 -10.73
C LYS A 56 -1.70 -4.09 -11.49
N ASP A 57 -1.78 -5.17 -12.26
CA ASP A 57 -2.99 -5.52 -13.01
C ASP A 57 -4.15 -5.86 -12.07
N ALA A 58 -3.89 -6.53 -10.95
CA ALA A 58 -4.94 -6.82 -9.97
C ALA A 58 -5.57 -5.53 -9.43
N ILE A 59 -4.76 -4.52 -9.12
CA ILE A 59 -5.23 -3.24 -8.62
C ILE A 59 -5.90 -2.40 -9.72
N GLU A 60 -5.30 -2.33 -10.92
CA GLU A 60 -5.89 -1.61 -12.06
C GLU A 60 -7.21 -2.23 -12.51
N ASN A 61 -7.38 -3.54 -12.42
CA ASN A 61 -8.67 -4.18 -12.71
C ASN A 61 -9.75 -3.71 -11.72
N ASN A 62 -9.44 -3.61 -10.43
CA ASN A 62 -10.37 -3.01 -9.46
C ASN A 62 -10.67 -1.54 -9.81
N ARG A 63 -9.64 -0.74 -10.15
CA ARG A 63 -9.85 0.66 -10.56
C ARG A 63 -10.69 0.77 -11.83
N LYS A 64 -10.50 -0.13 -12.79
CA LYS A 64 -11.29 -0.19 -14.03
C LYS A 64 -12.77 -0.43 -13.72
N ASP A 65 -13.09 -1.30 -12.78
CA ASP A 65 -14.47 -1.53 -12.36
C ASP A 65 -15.07 -0.29 -11.68
N LEU A 66 -14.26 0.47 -10.92
CA LEU A 66 -14.67 1.75 -10.32
C LEU A 66 -14.91 2.85 -11.38
N ARG A 67 -14.15 2.88 -12.48
CA ARG A 67 -14.28 3.86 -13.58
C ARG A 67 -15.65 3.84 -14.27
N VAL A 68 -16.42 2.77 -14.09
CA VAL A 68 -17.80 2.68 -14.59
C VAL A 68 -18.73 3.63 -13.83
N HIS A 69 -18.37 4.07 -12.63
CA HIS A 69 -19.17 4.98 -11.83
C HIS A 69 -19.05 6.42 -12.34
N ASP A 70 -20.18 7.11 -12.53
CA ASP A 70 -20.27 8.49 -13.04
C ASP A 70 -19.51 9.56 -12.24
N LYS A 71 -19.03 9.23 -11.04
CA LYS A 71 -18.32 10.14 -10.13
C LYS A 71 -16.87 9.73 -9.94
N PHE A 72 -16.38 8.79 -10.74
CA PHE A 72 -15.03 8.29 -10.60
C PHE A 72 -14.00 9.41 -10.77
N ASP A 73 -14.14 10.24 -11.80
CA ASP A 73 -13.20 11.33 -12.07
C ASP A 73 -13.15 12.33 -10.90
N ASP A 74 -14.32 12.74 -10.38
CA ASP A 74 -14.43 13.60 -9.19
C ASP A 74 -13.77 12.94 -7.96
N ALA A 75 -14.00 11.64 -7.76
CA ALA A 75 -13.42 10.90 -6.64
C ALA A 75 -11.89 10.82 -6.76
N GLU A 76 -11.38 10.54 -7.95
CA GLU A 76 -9.95 10.46 -8.25
C GLU A 76 -9.26 11.81 -8.03
N GLU A 77 -9.86 12.90 -8.51
CA GLU A 77 -9.34 14.27 -8.30
C GLU A 77 -9.26 14.61 -6.81
N VAL A 78 -10.35 14.41 -6.07
CA VAL A 78 -10.41 14.74 -4.64
C VAL A 78 -9.44 13.88 -3.82
N VAL A 79 -9.32 12.58 -4.14
CA VAL A 79 -8.39 11.67 -3.46
C VAL A 79 -6.93 12.07 -3.74
N ASN A 80 -6.61 12.42 -4.99
CA ASN A 80 -5.27 12.85 -5.37
C ASN A 80 -4.89 14.19 -4.71
N GLU A 81 -5.80 15.16 -4.68
CA GLU A 81 -5.57 16.44 -4.00
C GLU A 81 -5.33 16.25 -2.50
N TYR A 82 -6.13 15.40 -1.85
CA TYR A 82 -5.96 15.08 -0.45
C TYR A 82 -4.60 14.42 -0.17
N LEU A 83 -4.20 13.45 -1.00
CA LEU A 83 -2.89 12.80 -0.87
C LEU A 83 -1.74 13.80 -1.07
N ALA A 84 -1.81 14.66 -2.08
CA ALA A 84 -0.80 15.69 -2.34
C ALA A 84 -0.65 16.63 -1.14
N ASN A 85 -1.77 17.06 -0.54
CA ASN A 85 -1.76 17.88 0.67
C ASN A 85 -1.10 17.17 1.87
N LEU A 86 -1.35 15.87 2.05
CA LEU A 86 -0.65 15.09 3.08
C LEU A 86 0.86 15.01 2.79
N GLN A 87 1.26 14.76 1.54
CA GLN A 87 2.67 14.70 1.15
C GLN A 87 3.38 16.04 1.43
N ILE A 88 2.75 17.18 1.13
CA ILE A 88 3.26 18.52 1.43
C ILE A 88 3.40 18.70 2.94
N LYS A 89 2.34 18.39 3.70
CA LYS A 89 2.33 18.51 5.17
C LYS A 89 3.43 17.68 5.83
N HIS A 90 3.76 16.53 5.26
CA HIS A 90 4.75 15.58 5.80
C HIS A 90 6.10 15.64 5.06
N ALA A 91 6.33 16.63 4.19
CA ALA A 91 7.55 16.73 3.40
C ALA A 91 8.85 16.81 4.24
N GLY A 92 8.74 17.32 5.48
CA GLY A 92 9.84 17.34 6.44
C GLY A 92 10.42 15.96 6.75
N ILE A 93 9.59 14.91 6.76
CA ILE A 93 10.02 13.54 7.05
C ILE A 93 10.98 13.05 5.95
N LEU A 94 10.65 13.29 4.67
CA LEU A 94 11.50 12.94 3.54
C LEU A 94 12.84 13.70 3.57
N LEU A 95 12.82 14.97 3.98
CA LEU A 95 14.03 15.76 4.15
C LEU A 95 14.94 15.17 5.24
N GLU A 96 14.38 14.76 6.38
CA GLU A 96 15.13 14.11 7.45
C GLU A 96 15.73 12.78 7.02
N TYR A 97 14.94 11.94 6.34
CA TYR A 97 15.42 10.70 5.74
C TYR A 97 16.63 10.95 4.84
N ARG A 98 16.54 11.90 3.90
CA ARG A 98 17.65 12.22 2.97
C ARG A 98 18.90 12.71 3.72
N LYS A 99 18.74 13.55 4.75
CA LYS A 99 19.85 14.02 5.58
C LYS A 99 20.54 12.86 6.30
N ARG A 100 19.79 11.92 6.87
CA ARG A 100 20.34 10.72 7.52
C ARG A 100 21.01 9.78 6.50
N LYS A 101 20.43 9.63 5.32
CA LYS A 101 21.00 8.82 4.22
C LYS A 101 22.37 9.32 3.78
N VAL A 102 22.54 10.62 3.56
CA VAL A 102 23.84 11.23 3.22
C VAL A 102 24.88 10.99 4.31
N LYS A 103 24.46 11.00 5.57
CA LYS A 103 25.31 10.70 6.72
C LYS A 103 25.55 9.20 6.94
N LYS A 104 24.97 8.31 6.12
CA LYS A 104 25.01 6.85 6.26
C LYS A 104 24.49 6.37 7.63
N LEU A 105 23.43 7.01 8.12
CA LEU A 105 22.78 6.71 9.41
C LEU A 105 21.44 5.98 9.26
N ASN A 106 21.07 5.63 8.03
CA ASN A 106 19.85 4.87 7.76
C ASN A 106 20.09 3.38 7.97
N THR A 107 19.08 2.72 8.51
CA THR A 107 18.94 1.27 8.50
C THR A 107 18.27 0.81 7.21
N ASP A 108 18.32 -0.50 6.92
CA ASP A 108 17.59 -1.08 5.78
C ASP A 108 16.07 -0.82 5.90
N TYR A 109 15.55 -0.84 7.13
CA TYR A 109 14.16 -0.47 7.40
C TYR A 109 13.86 1.00 7.09
N ASP A 110 14.77 1.92 7.47
CA ASP A 110 14.61 3.34 7.09
C ASP A 110 14.58 3.49 5.56
N ASP A 111 15.46 2.79 4.83
CA ASP A 111 15.48 2.86 3.37
C ASP A 111 14.23 2.24 2.72
N PHE A 112 13.69 1.17 3.29
CA PHE A 112 12.42 0.58 2.86
C PHE A 112 11.21 1.51 3.07
N LEU A 113 11.15 2.27 4.16
CA LEU A 113 10.05 3.20 4.42
C LEU A 113 9.90 4.31 3.36
N PHE A 114 10.97 4.60 2.62
CA PHE A 114 11.03 5.63 1.57
C PHE A 114 11.41 5.05 0.20
N SER A 115 11.10 3.79 -0.04
CA SER A 115 11.36 3.09 -1.31
C SER A 115 10.10 3.04 -2.20
N ASP A 116 10.22 2.37 -3.35
CA ASP A 116 9.10 2.13 -4.26
C ASP A 116 7.91 1.38 -3.61
N ALA A 117 8.13 0.67 -2.49
CA ALA A 117 7.04 0.08 -1.70
C ALA A 117 6.09 1.14 -1.13
N ARG A 118 6.61 2.33 -0.80
CA ARG A 118 5.79 3.46 -0.35
C ARG A 118 4.99 4.05 -1.52
N GLU A 119 5.60 4.16 -2.68
CA GLU A 119 4.93 4.67 -3.89
C GLU A 119 3.82 3.73 -4.36
N ASP A 120 4.07 2.42 -4.32
CA ASP A 120 3.04 1.39 -4.51
C ASP A 120 1.90 1.55 -3.48
N ALA A 121 2.23 1.73 -2.20
CA ALA A 121 1.21 1.95 -1.17
C ALA A 121 0.36 3.21 -1.42
N PHE A 122 0.94 4.30 -1.92
CA PHE A 122 0.16 5.47 -2.32
C PHE A 122 -0.85 5.13 -3.42
N PHE A 123 -0.42 4.41 -4.45
CA PHE A 123 -1.31 4.01 -5.55
C PHE A 123 -2.44 3.09 -5.07
N VAL A 124 -2.10 2.07 -4.30
CA VAL A 124 -3.04 1.05 -3.81
C VAL A 124 -4.05 1.65 -2.81
N LEU A 125 -3.59 2.44 -1.84
CA LEU A 125 -4.46 3.02 -0.83
C LEU A 125 -5.31 4.18 -1.35
N SER A 126 -4.91 4.82 -2.45
CA SER A 126 -5.78 5.69 -3.24
C SER A 126 -6.92 4.92 -3.89
N ALA A 127 -6.69 3.71 -4.41
CA ALA A 127 -7.77 2.87 -4.94
C ALA A 127 -8.79 2.48 -3.84
N VAL A 128 -8.30 2.19 -2.62
CA VAL A 128 -9.16 1.98 -1.43
C VAL A 128 -10.00 3.23 -1.14
N ALA A 129 -9.37 4.41 -1.09
CA ALA A 129 -10.06 5.67 -0.82
C ALA A 129 -11.11 5.99 -1.88
N ILE A 130 -10.82 5.77 -3.17
CA ILE A 130 -11.77 5.97 -4.26
C ILE A 130 -12.97 5.03 -4.11
N ASN A 131 -12.74 3.73 -3.85
CA ASN A 131 -13.84 2.79 -3.61
C ASN A 131 -14.75 3.25 -2.46
N ARG A 132 -14.16 3.69 -1.33
CA ARG A 132 -14.92 4.23 -0.19
C ARG A 132 -15.65 5.53 -0.52
N PHE A 133 -15.04 6.42 -1.30
CA PHE A 133 -15.65 7.68 -1.73
C PHE A 133 -16.90 7.43 -2.55
N LEU A 134 -16.86 6.42 -3.42
CA LEU A 134 -17.97 5.98 -4.27
C LEU A 134 -19.01 5.12 -3.55
N ASP A 135 -19.00 5.10 -2.21
CA ASP A 135 -19.91 4.31 -1.37
C ASP A 135 -19.73 2.79 -1.50
N ASN A 136 -18.48 2.34 -1.68
CA ASN A 136 -18.06 0.94 -1.72
C ASN A 136 -18.80 0.07 -2.75
N PRO A 137 -18.79 0.40 -4.06
CA PRO A 137 -19.39 -0.46 -5.08
C PRO A 137 -18.71 -1.85 -5.14
N LEU A 138 -17.49 -1.98 -4.62
CA LEU A 138 -16.75 -3.24 -4.53
C LEU A 138 -16.70 -3.79 -3.07
N LEU A 139 -17.85 -3.91 -2.39
CA LEU A 139 -17.99 -4.29 -0.96
C LEU A 139 -17.25 -5.58 -0.51
N ASN A 140 -17.03 -6.55 -1.39
CA ASN A 140 -16.28 -7.80 -1.09
C ASN A 140 -14.89 -7.82 -1.74
N SER A 141 -14.30 -6.65 -2.01
CA SER A 141 -13.07 -6.57 -2.77
C SER A 141 -11.82 -6.80 -1.94
N LEU A 142 -10.79 -7.21 -2.67
CA LEU A 142 -9.40 -7.21 -2.28
C LEU A 142 -8.94 -5.89 -1.63
N LEU A 143 -9.57 -4.75 -1.93
CA LEU A 143 -9.12 -3.42 -1.47
C LEU A 143 -9.17 -3.25 0.05
N GLU A 144 -10.24 -3.69 0.71
CA GLU A 144 -10.34 -3.60 2.17
C GLU A 144 -9.42 -4.60 2.88
N GLU A 145 -9.22 -5.78 2.30
CA GLU A 145 -8.25 -6.77 2.78
C GLU A 145 -6.82 -6.24 2.71
N ILE A 146 -6.47 -5.57 1.62
CA ILE A 146 -5.20 -4.86 1.46
C ILE A 146 -5.04 -3.81 2.56
N PHE A 147 -6.03 -2.95 2.78
CA PHE A 147 -5.89 -1.93 3.80
C PHE A 147 -5.77 -2.52 5.21
N ASP A 148 -6.48 -3.61 5.49
CA ASP A 148 -6.31 -4.34 6.75
C ASP A 148 -4.89 -4.91 6.92
N CYS A 149 -4.28 -5.41 5.84
CA CYS A 149 -2.88 -5.83 5.82
C CYS A 149 -1.92 -4.67 6.18
N TYR A 150 -2.10 -3.49 5.60
CA TYR A 150 -1.31 -2.31 5.97
C TYR A 150 -1.48 -1.94 7.44
N LYS A 151 -2.71 -1.97 7.98
CA LYS A 151 -2.97 -1.70 9.41
C LYS A 151 -2.26 -2.69 10.35
N LYS A 152 -2.16 -3.95 9.92
CA LYS A 152 -1.40 -4.98 10.63
C LYS A 152 0.11 -4.75 10.56
N GLY A 153 0.59 -3.98 9.59
CA GLY A 153 1.98 -3.56 9.45
C GLY A 153 2.74 -4.24 8.33
N GLY A 154 2.06 -5.05 7.52
CA GLY A 154 2.65 -5.72 6.35
C GLY A 154 2.63 -4.83 5.12
N TRP A 155 3.38 -5.25 4.10
CA TRP A 155 3.27 -4.71 2.74
C TRP A 155 2.63 -5.76 1.83
N PRO A 156 1.36 -5.61 1.43
CA PRO A 156 0.76 -6.46 0.41
C PRO A 156 1.46 -6.18 -0.92
N CYS A 157 2.19 -7.17 -1.42
CA CYS A 157 3.12 -7.00 -2.53
C CYS A 157 2.87 -8.00 -3.67
N GLY A 158 1.75 -8.73 -3.64
CA GLY A 158 1.43 -9.66 -4.72
C GLY A 158 0.22 -10.54 -4.44
N LEU A 159 -0.09 -11.39 -5.43
CA LEU A 159 -1.17 -12.36 -5.35
C LEU A 159 -0.73 -13.72 -5.89
N LYS A 160 -1.06 -14.77 -5.13
CA LYS A 160 -0.94 -16.17 -5.54
C LYS A 160 -2.34 -16.77 -5.68
N GLY A 161 -2.87 -16.83 -6.89
CA GLY A 161 -4.27 -17.18 -7.10
C GLY A 161 -5.21 -16.12 -6.48
N HIS A 162 -5.78 -16.43 -5.31
CA HIS A 162 -6.61 -15.50 -4.53
C HIS A 162 -5.94 -15.06 -3.23
N ASP A 163 -4.81 -15.67 -2.86
CA ASP A 163 -4.14 -15.39 -1.60
C ASP A 163 -3.19 -14.20 -1.73
N LEU A 164 -3.27 -13.28 -0.77
CA LEU A 164 -2.39 -12.11 -0.67
C LEU A 164 -0.98 -12.54 -0.25
N ILE A 165 0.00 -12.15 -1.07
CA ILE A 165 1.42 -12.21 -0.73
C ILE A 165 1.77 -10.94 0.03
N VAL A 166 2.39 -11.11 1.19
CA VAL A 166 2.69 -10.01 2.10
C VAL A 166 4.13 -10.09 2.54
N PHE A 167 4.87 -9.01 2.34
CA PHE A 167 6.17 -8.82 2.97
C PHE A 167 5.99 -8.37 4.42
N ASP A 168 6.76 -8.97 5.33
CA ASP A 168 6.83 -8.54 6.73
C ASP A 168 8.05 -7.63 6.98
N PRO A 169 7.86 -6.30 7.10
CA PRO A 169 8.96 -5.36 7.33
C PRO A 169 9.72 -5.58 8.64
N SER A 170 9.20 -6.39 9.56
CA SER A 170 9.95 -6.79 10.77
C SER A 170 11.30 -7.44 10.44
N ALA A 171 11.40 -8.10 9.27
CA ALA A 171 12.61 -8.73 8.75
C ALA A 171 13.78 -7.75 8.53
N LEU A 172 13.51 -6.45 8.41
CA LEU A 172 14.51 -5.38 8.16
C LEU A 172 14.98 -4.66 9.43
N LYS A 173 14.40 -4.98 10.61
CA LYS A 173 14.74 -4.33 11.90
C LYS A 173 15.85 -5.04 12.67
N LYS A 174 16.71 -5.76 11.95
CA LYS A 174 17.77 -6.59 12.52
C LYS A 174 18.94 -5.77 13.06
#